data_AF-A0A2E3ASZ3-F1
#
_entry.id   AF-A0A2E3ASZ3-F1
#
_cell.length_a   1.000
_cell.length_b   1.000
_cell.length_c   1.000
_cell.angle_alpha   90.00
_cell.angle_beta   90.00
_cell.angle_gamma   90.00
#
_symmetry.space_group_name_H-M   'P 1'
#
loop_
_entity.id
_entity.type
_entity.pdbx_description
1 polymer ?
#
loop_
_entity_poly.entity_id
_entity_poly.type
_entity_poly.pdbx_seq_one_letter_code
_entity_poly.pdbx_strand_id
1 'polypeptide(L)'
;MTGAAGPDMPDYGLGTAGLGNLYTEISNADAQGALQAALEAGLRYIDTAPFYGHGLSEQRVGAFLQASDANPVISTKVGRQLRPAGTQPIPDNGFASPAPFIPEFDYSAEGVRASFADSQKRLGVRSVDILLLHDIGEATHGAAHQEVFDQAVTEAL
;
A
#
# COMPACT_ATOMS: atom_id res chain seq x y z
N MET A 1 -10.47 12.44 -21.48
CA MET A 1 -9.21 11.68 -21.58
C MET A 1 -9.57 10.23 -21.85
N THR A 2 -9.13 9.66 -22.97
CA THR A 2 -9.33 8.23 -23.27
C THR A 2 -8.27 7.45 -22.49
N GLY A 3 -8.66 6.82 -21.39
CA GLY A 3 -7.75 5.98 -20.60
C GLY A 3 -7.22 4.82 -21.45
N ALA A 4 -5.91 4.55 -21.34
CA ALA A 4 -5.35 3.31 -21.87
C ALA A 4 -6.11 2.11 -21.25
N ALA A 5 -6.25 1.02 -22.00
CA ALA A 5 -6.76 -0.22 -21.42
C ALA A 5 -5.88 -0.59 -20.21
N GLY A 6 -6.50 -0.85 -19.07
CA GLY A 6 -5.79 -1.26 -17.86
C GLY A 6 -5.05 -2.59 -18.06
N PRO A 7 -4.19 -2.99 -17.09
CA PRO A 7 -3.54 -4.29 -17.15
C PRO A 7 -4.58 -5.42 -17.21
N ASP A 8 -4.23 -6.53 -17.86
CA ASP A 8 -5.03 -7.74 -17.81
C ASP A 8 -5.02 -8.27 -16.36
N MET A 9 -6.18 -8.28 -15.72
CA MET A 9 -6.30 -8.57 -14.29
C MET A 9 -6.69 -10.03 -14.07
N PRO A 10 -6.00 -10.77 -13.19
CA PRO A 10 -6.44 -12.11 -12.81
C PRO A 10 -7.72 -12.04 -11.97
N ASP A 11 -8.51 -13.13 -11.98
CA ASP A 11 -9.73 -13.27 -11.17
C ASP A 11 -9.47 -13.13 -9.66
N TYR A 12 -8.25 -13.50 -9.23
CA TYR A 12 -7.84 -13.49 -7.83
C TYR A 12 -6.43 -12.91 -7.66
N GLY A 13 -6.24 -12.21 -6.55
CA GLY A 13 -4.94 -11.69 -6.11
C GLY A 13 -4.74 -11.85 -4.61
N LEU A 14 -3.52 -11.58 -4.15
CA LEU A 14 -3.13 -11.61 -2.76
C LEU A 14 -3.17 -10.19 -2.18
N GLY A 15 -4.05 -9.96 -1.20
CA GLY A 15 -3.98 -8.77 -0.35
C GLY A 15 -2.97 -8.95 0.78
N THR A 16 -2.12 -7.96 1.03
CA THR A 16 -0.97 -8.12 1.94
C THR A 16 -1.11 -7.34 3.26
N ALA A 17 -2.30 -6.90 3.65
CA ALA A 17 -2.51 -6.21 4.93
C ALA A 17 -2.04 -7.08 6.13
N GLY A 18 -2.31 -8.39 6.09
CA GLY A 18 -1.80 -9.36 7.07
C GLY A 18 -0.28 -9.43 7.13
N LEU A 19 0.41 -9.21 5.99
CA LEU A 19 1.87 -9.12 5.96
C LEU A 19 2.41 -7.87 6.66
N GLY A 20 1.55 -6.89 6.93
CA GLY A 20 1.83 -5.74 7.79
C GLY A 20 1.56 -6.00 9.28
N ASN A 21 1.38 -7.26 9.70
CA ASN A 21 0.99 -7.65 11.06
C ASN A 21 -0.42 -7.21 11.45
N LEU A 22 -1.38 -7.22 10.51
CA LEU A 22 -2.78 -6.94 10.84
C LEU A 22 -3.31 -8.01 11.80
N TYR A 23 -3.82 -7.57 12.95
CA TYR A 23 -4.31 -8.35 14.09
C TYR A 23 -3.28 -9.21 14.85
N THR A 24 -2.30 -9.77 14.15
CA THR A 24 -1.27 -10.63 14.76
C THR A 24 0.08 -10.39 14.12
N GLU A 25 1.14 -10.54 14.91
CA GLU A 25 2.50 -10.46 14.41
C GLU A 25 2.87 -11.76 13.68
N ILE A 26 3.47 -11.62 12.50
CA ILE A 26 4.03 -12.73 11.75
C ILE A 26 5.52 -12.52 11.52
N SER A 27 6.27 -13.61 11.37
CA SER A 27 7.69 -13.53 11.07
C SER A 27 7.92 -13.11 9.61
N ASN A 28 9.12 -12.61 9.30
CA ASN A 28 9.50 -12.36 7.91
C ASN A 28 9.48 -13.66 7.08
N ALA A 29 9.87 -14.80 7.67
CA ALA A 29 9.87 -16.09 6.99
C ALA A 29 8.44 -16.50 6.58
N ASP A 30 7.46 -16.34 7.48
CA ASP A 30 6.06 -16.63 7.17
C ASP A 30 5.51 -15.69 6.09
N ALA A 31 5.88 -14.40 6.13
CA ALA A 31 5.48 -13.45 5.11
C ALA A 31 6.04 -13.81 3.73
N GLN A 32 7.32 -14.20 3.65
CA GLN A 32 7.93 -14.68 2.40
C GLN A 32 7.30 -15.99 1.93
N GLY A 33 7.03 -16.93 2.85
CA GLY A 33 6.37 -18.20 2.55
C GLY A 33 4.95 -18.02 2.00
N ALA A 34 4.18 -17.08 2.55
CA ALA A 34 2.85 -16.74 2.04
C ALA A 34 2.89 -16.16 0.62
N LEU A 35 3.85 -15.27 0.33
CA LEU A 35 4.05 -14.70 -1.01
C LEU A 35 4.46 -15.79 -2.02
N GLN A 36 5.40 -16.66 -1.64
CA GLN A 36 5.83 -17.78 -2.46
C GLN A 36 4.66 -18.73 -2.76
N ALA A 37 3.91 -19.14 -1.74
CA ALA A 37 2.77 -20.04 -1.88
C ALA A 37 1.67 -19.43 -2.78
N ALA A 38 1.43 -18.12 -2.69
CA ALA A 38 0.49 -17.42 -3.57
C ALA A 38 0.92 -17.52 -5.04
N LEU A 39 2.20 -17.31 -5.34
CA LEU A 39 2.71 -17.45 -6.71
C LEU A 39 2.67 -18.91 -7.20
N GLU A 40 3.00 -19.87 -6.36
CA GLU A 40 2.89 -21.30 -6.69
C GLU A 40 1.45 -21.71 -6.98
N ALA A 41 0.48 -21.11 -6.27
CA ALA A 41 -0.95 -21.30 -6.49
C ALA A 41 -1.50 -20.56 -7.74
N GLY A 42 -0.65 -19.87 -8.50
CA GLY A 42 -1.06 -19.18 -9.72
C GLY A 42 -1.60 -17.76 -9.51
N LEU A 43 -1.57 -17.22 -8.28
CA LEU A 43 -1.92 -15.81 -8.05
C LEU A 43 -0.86 -14.92 -8.67
N ARG A 44 -1.27 -13.96 -9.50
CA ARG A 44 -0.37 -13.08 -10.25
C ARG A 44 -0.63 -11.60 -9.99
N TYR A 45 -1.45 -11.28 -9.00
CA TYR A 45 -1.72 -9.93 -8.54
C TYR A 45 -1.44 -9.82 -7.04
N ILE A 46 -0.67 -8.81 -6.63
CA ILE A 46 -0.33 -8.52 -5.24
C ILE A 46 -0.76 -7.08 -4.92
N ASP A 47 -1.62 -6.92 -3.93
CA ASP A 47 -2.08 -5.63 -3.44
C ASP A 47 -1.51 -5.32 -2.05
N THR A 48 -0.83 -4.17 -1.95
CA THR A 48 -0.25 -3.66 -0.71
C THR A 48 -0.63 -2.19 -0.49
N ALA A 49 -0.10 -1.56 0.57
CA ALA A 49 -0.27 -0.13 0.84
C ALA A 49 0.75 0.38 1.87
N PRO A 50 1.09 1.68 1.87
CA PRO A 50 1.85 2.31 2.96
C PRO A 50 1.21 2.11 4.33
N PHE A 51 -0.13 2.16 4.40
CA PHE A 51 -0.84 2.02 5.68
C PHE A 51 -0.67 0.62 6.30
N TYR A 52 -0.43 -0.42 5.50
CA TYR A 52 -0.37 -1.80 5.98
C TYR A 52 0.90 -2.04 6.82
N GLY A 53 0.72 -2.12 8.14
CA GLY A 53 1.82 -2.19 9.10
C GLY A 53 2.71 -0.94 9.11
N HIS A 54 2.15 0.20 8.70
CA HIS A 54 2.85 1.48 8.55
C HIS A 54 4.11 1.36 7.67
N GLY A 55 4.00 0.61 6.57
CA GLY A 55 5.04 0.41 5.56
C GLY A 55 5.70 -0.97 5.63
N LEU A 56 5.48 -1.75 6.69
CA LEU A 56 6.06 -3.08 6.84
C LEU A 56 5.61 -4.05 5.73
N SER A 57 4.36 -3.97 5.30
CA SER A 57 3.86 -4.82 4.22
C SER A 57 4.60 -4.55 2.90
N GLU A 58 4.78 -3.28 2.51
CA GLU A 58 5.53 -2.90 1.31
C GLU A 58 7.00 -3.34 1.40
N GLN A 59 7.63 -3.23 2.57
CA GLN A 59 9.00 -3.70 2.77
C GLN A 59 9.13 -5.22 2.57
N ARG A 60 8.18 -6.00 3.10
CA ARG A 60 8.18 -7.46 2.96
C ARG A 60 7.90 -7.91 1.53
N VAL A 61 6.97 -7.26 0.85
CA VAL A 61 6.71 -7.48 -0.59
C VAL A 61 7.95 -7.11 -1.41
N GLY A 62 8.57 -5.95 -1.14
CA GLY A 62 9.79 -5.53 -1.85
C GLY A 62 10.96 -6.48 -1.66
N ALA A 63 11.18 -6.97 -0.45
CA ALA A 63 12.21 -7.98 -0.16
C ALA A 63 11.98 -9.28 -0.94
N PHE A 64 10.71 -9.71 -1.08
CA PHE A 64 10.35 -10.89 -1.85
C PHE A 64 10.61 -10.72 -3.35
N LEU A 65 10.23 -9.56 -3.91
CA LEU A 65 10.46 -9.24 -5.32
C LEU A 65 11.95 -9.17 -5.66
N GLN A 66 12.78 -8.65 -4.75
CA GLN A 66 14.23 -8.61 -4.94
C GLN A 66 14.90 -9.99 -4.83
N ALA A 67 14.30 -10.90 -4.06
CA ALA A 67 14.82 -12.24 -3.84
C ALA A 67 14.31 -13.28 -4.86
N SER A 68 13.43 -12.91 -5.79
CA SER A 68 12.82 -13.81 -6.77
C SER A 68 12.82 -13.22 -8.18
N ASP A 69 12.69 -14.07 -9.19
CA ASP A 69 12.47 -13.64 -10.59
C ASP A 69 10.96 -13.41 -10.88
N ALA A 70 10.15 -13.25 -9.84
CA ALA A 70 8.72 -13.07 -9.99
C ALA A 70 8.37 -11.69 -10.52
N ASN A 71 7.40 -11.64 -11.43
CA ASN A 71 6.88 -10.40 -12.00
C ASN A 71 5.34 -10.38 -11.95
N PRO A 72 4.74 -10.31 -10.75
CA PRO A 72 3.29 -10.16 -10.61
C PRO A 72 2.86 -8.74 -10.97
N VAL A 73 1.56 -8.58 -11.28
CA VAL A 73 0.90 -7.26 -11.23
C VAL A 73 0.93 -6.77 -9.79
N ILE A 74 1.34 -5.53 -9.58
CA ILE A 74 1.45 -4.91 -8.26
C ILE A 74 0.55 -3.68 -8.19
N SER A 75 -0.28 -3.61 -7.15
CA SER A 75 -0.90 -2.38 -6.71
C SER A 75 -0.33 -1.90 -5.39
N THR A 76 -0.25 -0.57 -5.26
CA THR A 76 -0.13 0.07 -3.95
C THR A 76 -1.09 1.25 -3.87
N LYS A 77 -1.11 1.94 -2.74
CA LYS A 77 -2.04 3.01 -2.45
C LYS A 77 -1.33 4.29 -2.03
N VAL A 78 -1.99 5.42 -2.22
CA VAL A 78 -1.57 6.77 -1.84
C VAL A 78 -2.70 7.47 -1.07
N GLY A 79 -2.46 8.68 -0.60
CA GLY A 79 -3.42 9.43 0.22
C GLY A 79 -3.20 9.28 1.72
N ARG A 80 -2.37 8.32 2.16
CA ARG A 80 -1.85 8.21 3.53
C ARG A 80 -0.32 8.25 3.51
N GLN A 81 0.26 9.39 3.89
CA GLN A 81 1.70 9.54 4.01
C GLN A 81 2.18 9.07 5.39
N LEU A 82 3.32 8.39 5.43
CA LEU A 82 3.92 7.91 6.67
C LEU A 82 4.93 8.94 7.20
N ARG A 83 4.61 9.59 8.32
CA ARG A 83 5.54 10.49 9.03
C ARG A 83 6.30 9.74 10.10
N PRO A 84 7.61 9.97 10.29
CA PRO A 84 8.34 9.41 11.43
C PRO A 84 7.65 9.80 12.74
N ALA A 85 7.39 8.83 13.61
CA ALA A 85 6.70 9.11 14.87
C ALA A 85 7.54 9.93 15.85
N GLY A 86 8.87 9.80 15.79
CA GLY A 86 9.78 10.41 16.75
C GLY A 86 9.51 9.88 18.16
N THR A 87 9.04 10.74 19.06
CA THR A 87 8.65 10.39 20.43
C THR A 87 7.13 10.21 20.61
N GLN A 88 6.34 10.44 19.56
CA GLN A 88 4.89 10.29 19.61
C GLN A 88 4.50 8.81 19.69
N PRO A 89 3.40 8.47 20.39
CA PRO A 89 2.89 7.11 20.41
C PRO A 89 2.43 6.70 19.01
N ILE A 90 2.68 5.44 18.66
CA ILE A 90 2.18 4.87 17.40
C ILE A 90 0.67 4.62 17.55
N PRO A 91 -0.17 5.11 16.62
CA PRO A 91 -1.61 4.88 16.69
C PRO A 91 -1.94 3.40 16.58
N ASP A 92 -2.91 2.95 17.39
CA ASP A 92 -3.50 1.63 17.23
C ASP A 92 -4.41 1.63 16.01
N ASN A 93 -3.91 1.05 14.93
CA ASN A 93 -4.64 0.86 13.68
C ASN A 93 -4.90 -0.64 13.42
N GLY A 94 -4.89 -1.46 14.47
CA GLY A 94 -5.12 -2.90 14.40
C GLY A 94 -3.89 -3.70 13.98
N PHE A 95 -2.71 -3.10 13.92
CA PHE A 95 -1.45 -3.79 13.63
C PHE A 95 -0.74 -4.13 14.95
N ALA A 96 -0.39 -5.40 15.15
CA ALA A 96 0.19 -5.88 16.42
C ALA A 96 1.59 -5.31 16.69
N SER A 97 2.38 -5.11 15.63
CA SER A 97 3.76 -4.59 15.68
C SER A 97 4.04 -3.72 14.43
N PRO A 98 3.45 -2.52 14.32
CA PRO A 98 3.64 -1.63 13.17
C PRO A 98 5.02 -0.96 13.19
N ALA A 99 5.47 -0.51 12.02
CA ALA A 99 6.67 0.33 11.91
C ALA A 99 6.47 1.70 12.60
N PRO A 100 7.55 2.41 13.00
CA PRO A 100 7.49 3.61 13.83
C PRO A 100 7.11 4.88 13.04
N PHE A 101 5.99 4.81 12.33
CA PHE A 101 5.43 5.90 11.55
C PHE A 101 3.98 6.18 11.95
N ILE A 102 3.56 7.42 11.72
CA ILE A 102 2.18 7.89 11.88
C ILE A 102 1.62 8.12 10.47
N PRO A 103 0.52 7.44 10.10
CA PRO A 103 -0.17 7.71 8.83
C PRO A 103 -0.97 9.00 8.92
N GLU A 104 -0.70 9.92 7.99
CA GLU A 104 -1.41 11.20 7.84
C GLU A 104 -2.09 11.25 6.47
N PHE A 105 -3.30 11.79 6.40
CA PHE A 105 -3.98 11.97 5.12
C PHE A 105 -3.37 13.14 4.35
N ASP A 106 -3.06 12.90 3.08
CA ASP A 106 -2.65 13.94 2.14
C ASP A 106 -2.98 13.48 0.71
N TYR A 107 -4.09 13.99 0.19
CA TYR A 107 -4.60 13.69 -1.15
C TYR A 107 -4.22 14.75 -2.19
N SER A 108 -3.42 15.76 -1.79
CA SER A 108 -2.91 16.76 -2.73
C SER A 108 -2.01 16.11 -3.78
N ALA A 109 -1.79 16.81 -4.90
CA ALA A 109 -0.87 16.34 -5.93
C ALA A 109 0.54 16.06 -5.39
N GLU A 110 1.02 16.90 -4.46
CA GLU A 110 2.32 16.75 -3.82
C GLU A 110 2.33 15.55 -2.87
N GLY A 111 1.30 15.42 -2.03
CA GLY A 111 1.13 14.31 -1.10
C GLY A 111 1.10 12.95 -1.80
N VAL A 112 0.33 12.84 -2.89
CA VAL A 112 0.26 11.63 -3.72
C VAL A 112 1.62 11.28 -4.31
N ARG A 113 2.33 12.25 -4.89
CA ARG A 113 3.67 12.03 -5.47
C ARG A 113 4.68 11.63 -4.40
N ALA A 114 4.68 12.29 -3.25
CA ALA A 114 5.59 12.01 -2.15
C ALA A 114 5.32 10.62 -1.54
N SER A 115 4.05 10.30 -1.30
CA SER A 115 3.61 8.99 -0.81
C SER A 115 4.06 7.87 -1.75
N PHE A 116 3.84 8.03 -3.06
CA PHE A 116 4.27 7.04 -4.05
C PHE A 116 5.79 6.92 -4.15
N ALA A 117 6.53 8.04 -4.10
CA ALA A 117 7.99 8.02 -4.09
C ALA A 117 8.56 7.24 -2.90
N ASP A 118 7.89 7.29 -1.74
CA ASP A 118 8.29 6.49 -0.59
C ASP A 118 7.88 5.01 -0.72
N SER A 119 6.75 4.71 -1.36
CA SER A 119 6.36 3.33 -1.72
C SER A 119 7.38 2.69 -2.67
N GLN A 120 7.83 3.42 -3.70
CA GLN A 120 8.88 2.96 -4.62
C GLN A 120 10.15 2.54 -3.87
N LYS A 121 10.55 3.30 -2.84
CA LYS A 121 11.71 2.95 -1.99
C LYS A 121 11.46 1.69 -1.16
N ARG A 122 10.31 1.57 -0.50
CA ARG A 122 9.98 0.41 0.34
C ARG A 122 9.84 -0.89 -0.47
N LEU A 123 9.23 -0.80 -1.64
CA LEU A 123 9.06 -1.92 -2.57
C LEU A 123 10.36 -2.21 -3.36
N GLY A 124 11.25 -1.24 -3.52
CA GLY A 124 12.43 -1.36 -4.38
C GLY A 124 12.07 -1.42 -5.87
N VAL A 125 11.00 -0.75 -6.29
CA VAL A 125 10.51 -0.75 -7.68
C VAL A 125 10.50 0.66 -8.26
N ARG A 126 10.60 0.75 -9.59
CA ARG A 126 10.50 2.04 -10.31
C ARG A 126 9.07 2.42 -10.65
N SER A 127 8.16 1.47 -10.71
CA SER A 127 6.75 1.67 -11.06
C SER A 127 5.92 0.55 -10.44
N VAL A 128 4.61 0.77 -10.39
CA VAL A 128 3.59 -0.24 -10.09
C VAL A 128 2.60 -0.26 -11.23
N ASP A 129 1.88 -1.37 -11.40
CA ASP A 129 0.87 -1.50 -12.45
C ASP A 129 -0.40 -0.70 -12.12
N ILE A 130 -0.72 -0.56 -10.82
CA ILE A 130 -1.92 0.13 -10.34
C ILE A 130 -1.57 1.00 -9.12
N LEU A 131 -2.00 2.25 -9.15
CA LEU A 131 -1.91 3.17 -8.02
C LEU A 131 -3.32 3.60 -7.60
N LEU A 132 -3.69 3.37 -6.34
CA LEU A 132 -5.03 3.62 -5.83
C LEU A 132 -5.05 4.76 -4.79
N LEU A 133 -6.10 5.58 -4.77
CA LEU A 133 -6.35 6.49 -3.64
C LEU A 133 -6.97 5.69 -2.48
N HIS A 134 -6.34 5.72 -1.31
CA HIS A 134 -6.76 4.93 -0.14
C HIS A 134 -7.82 5.68 0.67
N ASP A 135 -8.90 4.98 1.04
CA ASP A 135 -9.84 5.43 2.08
C ASP A 135 -10.39 6.86 1.86
N ILE A 136 -10.64 7.26 0.60
CA ILE A 136 -11.13 8.61 0.28
C ILE A 136 -12.65 8.76 0.47
N GLY A 137 -13.34 7.72 0.93
CA GLY A 137 -14.79 7.68 1.05
C GLY A 137 -15.35 8.32 2.33
N GLU A 138 -16.67 8.47 2.39
CA GLU A 138 -17.42 8.97 3.55
C GLU A 138 -17.16 8.20 4.84
N ALA A 139 -16.90 6.89 4.75
CA ALA A 139 -16.57 6.07 5.91
C ALA A 139 -15.32 6.57 6.66
N THR A 140 -14.43 7.28 5.97
CA THR A 140 -13.18 7.80 6.51
C THR A 140 -13.23 9.30 6.77
N HIS A 141 -13.81 10.08 5.85
CA HIS A 141 -13.79 11.54 5.90
C HIS A 141 -15.11 12.17 6.39
N GLY A 142 -16.16 11.38 6.58
CA GLY A 142 -17.47 11.87 6.99
C GLY A 142 -17.95 13.02 6.11
N ALA A 143 -18.36 14.13 6.74
CA ALA A 143 -18.86 15.31 6.03
C ALA A 143 -17.80 15.99 5.13
N ALA A 144 -16.51 15.74 5.36
CA ALA A 144 -15.43 16.30 4.55
C ALA A 144 -15.17 15.51 3.26
N HIS A 145 -15.83 14.35 3.07
CA HIS A 145 -15.60 13.47 1.91
C HIS A 145 -15.65 14.21 0.57
N GLN A 146 -16.70 15.01 0.33
CA GLN A 146 -16.88 15.70 -0.94
C GLN A 146 -15.73 16.67 -1.22
N GLU A 147 -15.33 17.46 -0.21
CA GLU A 147 -14.22 18.41 -0.32
C GLU A 147 -12.90 17.70 -0.64
N VAL A 148 -12.59 16.62 0.09
CA VAL A 148 -11.37 15.84 -0.12
C VAL A 148 -11.36 15.15 -1.49
N PHE A 149 -12.51 14.61 -1.90
CA PHE A 149 -12.65 13.97 -3.20
C PHE A 149 -12.46 14.97 -4.36
N ASP A 150 -13.09 16.15 -4.26
CA ASP A 150 -12.97 17.20 -5.27
C ASP A 150 -11.54 17.73 -5.37
N GLN A 151 -10.83 17.88 -4.23
CA GLN A 151 -9.41 18.22 -4.21
C GLN A 151 -8.58 17.16 -4.97
N ALA A 152 -8.74 15.88 -4.62
CA ALA A 152 -7.97 14.80 -5.22
C ALA A 152 -8.19 14.69 -6.74
N VAL A 153 -9.44 14.84 -7.18
CA VAL A 153 -9.80 14.82 -8.61
C VAL A 153 -9.23 16.03 -9.36
N THR A 154 -9.18 17.19 -8.71
CA THR A 154 -8.70 18.43 -9.36
C THR A 154 -7.18 18.49 -9.44
N GLU A 155 -6.49 18.02 -8.40
CA GLU A 155 -5.05 18.20 -8.25
C GLU A 155 -4.23 16.96 -8.66
N ALA A 156 -4.73 15.75 -8.35
CA ALA A 156 -3.93 14.53 -8.34
C ALA A 156 -4.28 13.51 -9.44
N LEU A 157 -5.43 13.64 -10.12
CA LEU A 157 -5.92 12.75 -11.19
C LEU A 157 -6.04 13.47 -12.54
#